data_AF-A0A4Q3WU04-F1
#
_entry.id   AF-A0A4Q3WU04-F1
#
_cell.length_a   1.000
_cell.length_b   1.000
_cell.length_c   1.000
_cell.angle_alpha   90.00
_cell.angle_beta   90.00
_cell.angle_gamma   90.00
#
_symmetry.space_group_name_H-M   'P 1'
#
loop_
_entity.id
_entity.type
_entity.pdbx_description
1 polymer ?
#
loop_
_entity_poly.entity_id
_entity_poly.type
_entity_poly.pdbx_seq_one_letter_code
_entity_poly.pdbx_strand_id
1 'polypeptide(L)'
;MDDCLKLNGAGKSLSSAESRGDYKAQYACGALLVLAAEAALKRKDASADALTFICKLLDTNRAGGVVTEADWLATFSQAAGPIVSSRVREFIDHGVPDPRSFWARLFEAAGVRFSPDRDTLRLLDDDRAVRDLRGS
;
A
#
# COMPACT_ATOMS: atom_id res chain seq x y z
N MET A 1 5.36 -2.69 8.36
CA MET A 1 6.27 -1.71 7.74
C MET A 1 7.69 -2.25 7.69
N ASP A 2 8.33 -2.44 8.84
CA ASP A 2 9.74 -2.86 8.95
C ASP A 2 10.08 -4.09 8.12
N ASP A 3 9.25 -5.13 8.18
CA ASP A 3 9.45 -6.35 7.39
C ASP A 3 9.43 -6.09 5.87
N CYS A 4 8.54 -5.23 5.38
CA CYS A 4 8.54 -4.90 3.94
C CYS A 4 9.84 -4.19 3.54
N LEU A 5 10.27 -3.19 4.31
CA LEU A 5 11.49 -2.44 4.04
C LEU A 5 12.73 -3.34 4.10
N LYS A 6 12.82 -4.18 5.15
CA LYS A 6 13.96 -5.06 5.40
C LYS A 6 14.05 -6.21 4.39
N LEU A 7 12.92 -6.87 4.10
CA LEU A 7 12.90 -8.09 3.28
C LEU A 7 12.90 -7.78 1.78
N ASN A 8 12.17 -6.75 1.34
CA ASN A 8 12.23 -6.36 -0.08
C ASN A 8 13.54 -5.64 -0.40
N GLY A 9 13.91 -4.63 0.40
CA GLY A 9 15.13 -3.86 0.20
C GLY A 9 15.10 -2.94 -1.02
N ALA A 10 16.19 -2.18 -1.19
CA ALA A 10 16.37 -1.23 -2.28
C ALA A 10 16.66 -1.93 -3.62
N GLY A 11 16.08 -1.41 -4.70
CA GLY A 11 16.30 -1.84 -6.08
C GLY A 11 15.78 -3.24 -6.42
N LYS A 12 15.07 -3.91 -5.50
CA LYS A 12 14.48 -5.23 -5.76
C LYS A 12 13.00 -5.11 -6.10
N SER A 13 12.63 -5.65 -7.24
CA SER A 13 11.25 -5.87 -7.67
C SER A 13 10.46 -6.68 -6.62
N LEU A 14 9.24 -6.29 -6.27
CA LEU A 14 8.41 -7.13 -5.39
C LEU A 14 7.94 -8.42 -6.08
N SER A 15 7.66 -8.38 -7.38
CA SER A 15 7.15 -9.53 -8.15
C SER A 15 8.13 -10.71 -8.18
N SER A 16 9.44 -10.45 -8.08
CA SER A 16 10.49 -11.47 -8.02
C SER A 16 10.84 -11.97 -6.61
N ALA A 17 10.08 -11.61 -5.56
CA ALA A 17 10.46 -11.91 -4.17
C ALA A 17 10.53 -13.38 -3.81
N GLU A 18 9.56 -14.15 -4.27
CA GLU A 18 9.56 -15.59 -4.08
C GLU A 18 10.80 -16.24 -4.71
N SER A 19 11.11 -15.87 -5.96
CA SER A 19 12.24 -16.44 -6.72
C SER A 19 13.60 -16.20 -6.08
N ARG A 20 13.73 -15.18 -5.22
CA ARG A 20 14.96 -14.89 -4.45
C ARG A 20 14.94 -15.40 -3.02
N GLY A 21 13.92 -16.18 -2.62
CA GLY A 21 13.77 -16.73 -1.28
C GLY A 21 13.16 -15.77 -0.24
N ASP A 22 12.72 -14.58 -0.66
CA ASP A 22 12.15 -13.53 0.18
C ASP A 22 10.61 -13.50 0.11
N TYR A 23 9.93 -14.64 0.02
CA TYR A 23 8.45 -14.69 -0.13
C TYR A 23 7.69 -13.90 0.96
N LYS A 24 8.25 -13.78 2.17
CA LYS A 24 7.71 -12.95 3.25
C LYS A 24 7.61 -11.46 2.86
N ALA A 25 8.43 -10.98 1.93
CA ALA A 25 8.34 -9.62 1.40
C ALA A 25 7.02 -9.39 0.64
N GLN A 26 6.53 -10.36 -0.14
CA GLN A 26 5.21 -10.26 -0.81
C GLN A 26 4.09 -10.12 0.21
N TYR A 27 4.10 -10.90 1.28
CA TYR A 27 3.11 -10.77 2.36
C TYR A 27 3.21 -9.42 3.07
N ALA A 28 4.42 -9.03 3.50
CA ALA A 28 4.62 -7.80 4.27
C ALA A 28 4.32 -6.54 3.45
N CYS A 29 4.79 -6.46 2.20
CA CYS A 29 4.54 -5.32 1.33
C CYS A 29 3.11 -5.34 0.78
N GLY A 30 2.54 -6.51 0.48
CA GLY A 30 1.15 -6.65 0.05
C GLY A 30 0.16 -6.11 1.09
N ALA A 31 0.40 -6.38 2.39
CA ALA A 31 -0.41 -5.80 3.46
C ALA A 31 -0.37 -4.26 3.47
N LEU A 32 0.79 -3.66 3.22
CA LEU A 32 0.92 -2.19 3.15
C LEU A 32 0.26 -1.61 1.88
N LEU A 33 0.29 -2.33 0.76
CA LEU A 33 -0.43 -1.94 -0.46
C LEU A 33 -1.95 -1.96 -0.23
N VAL A 34 -2.47 -2.97 0.47
CA VAL A 34 -3.89 -3.02 0.86
C VAL A 34 -4.24 -1.89 1.83
N LEU A 35 -3.39 -1.60 2.82
CA LEU A 35 -3.57 -0.44 3.71
C LEU A 35 -3.64 0.89 2.93
N ALA A 36 -2.75 1.08 1.94
CA ALA A 36 -2.79 2.26 1.10
C ALA A 36 -4.06 2.32 0.22
N ALA A 37 -4.52 1.18 -0.29
CA ALA A 37 -5.75 1.10 -1.07
C ALA A 37 -6.99 1.44 -0.23
N GLU A 38 -7.07 0.89 0.99
CA GLU A 38 -8.11 1.21 1.98
C GLU A 38 -8.13 2.71 2.29
N ALA A 39 -6.98 3.29 2.66
CA ALA A 39 -6.89 4.71 2.99
C ALA A 39 -7.31 5.60 1.81
N ALA A 40 -6.90 5.24 0.59
CA ALA A 40 -7.28 5.98 -0.62
C ALA A 40 -8.79 5.92 -0.89
N LEU A 41 -9.45 4.79 -0.61
CA LEU A 41 -10.91 4.67 -0.68
C LEU A 41 -11.61 5.51 0.40
N LYS A 42 -11.09 5.47 1.64
CA LYS A 42 -11.64 6.23 2.78
C LYS A 42 -11.74 7.74 2.55
N ARG A 43 -10.87 8.28 1.69
CA ARG A 43 -10.92 9.70 1.27
C ARG A 43 -12.18 10.04 0.46
N LYS A 44 -12.82 9.06 -0.19
CA LYS A 44 -14.04 9.23 -0.99
C LYS A 44 -15.27 8.71 -0.25
N ASP A 45 -15.11 7.67 0.55
CA ASP A 45 -16.15 7.05 1.35
C ASP A 45 -15.59 6.64 2.71
N ALA A 46 -15.91 7.40 3.76
CA ALA A 46 -15.39 7.18 5.10
C ALA A 46 -15.76 5.81 5.70
N SER A 47 -16.78 5.13 5.16
CA SER A 47 -17.20 3.80 5.59
C SER A 47 -16.45 2.66 4.89
N ALA A 48 -15.70 2.96 3.82
CA ALA A 48 -14.94 1.97 3.08
C ALA A 48 -13.82 1.36 3.93
N ASP A 49 -13.52 0.10 3.66
CA ASP A 49 -12.47 -0.67 4.31
C ASP A 49 -11.68 -1.53 3.29
N ALA A 50 -10.73 -2.33 3.77
CA ALA A 50 -9.99 -3.24 2.91
C ALA A 50 -10.90 -4.24 2.14
N LEU A 51 -12.00 -4.69 2.76
CA LEU A 51 -12.95 -5.60 2.09
C LEU A 51 -13.70 -4.89 0.97
N THR A 52 -14.03 -3.61 1.15
CA THR A 52 -14.64 -2.78 0.10
C THR A 52 -13.75 -2.74 -1.15
N PHE A 53 -12.43 -2.60 -0.97
CA PHE A 53 -11.49 -2.68 -2.09
C PHE A 53 -11.48 -4.06 -2.75
N ILE A 54 -11.42 -5.13 -1.96
CA ILE A 54 -11.37 -6.52 -2.46
C ILE A 54 -12.66 -6.87 -3.20
N CYS A 55 -13.83 -6.54 -2.66
CA CYS A 55 -15.13 -6.75 -3.31
C CYS A 55 -15.17 -6.05 -4.67
N LYS A 56 -14.73 -4.78 -4.74
CA LYS A 56 -14.68 -4.04 -6.01
C LYS A 56 -13.77 -4.73 -7.04
N LEU A 57 -12.62 -5.23 -6.62
CA LEU A 57 -11.70 -5.97 -7.47
C LEU A 57 -12.33 -7.28 -7.98
N LEU A 58 -12.97 -8.05 -7.09
CA LEU A 58 -13.62 -9.31 -7.45
C LEU A 58 -14.84 -9.10 -8.36
N ASP A 59 -15.66 -8.09 -8.09
CA ASP A 59 -16.85 -7.79 -8.89
C ASP A 59 -16.48 -7.39 -10.31
N THR A 60 -15.40 -6.60 -10.47
CA THR A 60 -14.88 -6.20 -11.79
C THR A 60 -14.36 -7.40 -12.60
N ASN A 61 -13.88 -8.44 -11.94
CA ASN A 61 -13.24 -9.60 -12.57
C ASN A 61 -14.09 -10.89 -12.49
N ARG A 62 -15.36 -10.79 -12.07
CA ARG A 62 -16.24 -11.94 -11.85
C ARG A 62 -16.44 -12.79 -13.11
N ALA A 63 -16.54 -12.16 -14.27
CA ALA A 63 -16.70 -12.86 -15.55
C ALA A 63 -15.44 -13.63 -15.98
N GLY A 64 -14.25 -13.09 -15.66
CA GLY A 64 -12.97 -13.70 -16.00
C GLY A 64 -12.52 -14.76 -15.01
N GLY A 65 -12.97 -14.69 -13.75
CA GLY A 65 -12.61 -15.65 -12.69
C GLY A 65 -11.15 -15.60 -12.24
N VAL A 66 -10.36 -14.67 -12.78
CA VAL A 66 -8.94 -14.48 -12.50
C VAL A 66 -8.72 -13.01 -12.18
N VAL A 67 -7.92 -12.74 -11.15
CA VAL A 67 -7.46 -11.41 -10.80
C VAL A 67 -5.98 -11.32 -11.12
N THR A 68 -5.62 -10.37 -11.99
CA THR A 68 -4.22 -10.09 -12.33
C THR A 68 -3.69 -8.87 -11.57
N GLU A 69 -2.38 -8.68 -11.61
CA GLU A 69 -1.75 -7.44 -11.11
C GLU A 69 -2.28 -6.19 -11.83
N ALA A 70 -2.54 -6.29 -13.15
CA ALA A 70 -3.09 -5.20 -13.93
C ALA A 70 -4.48 -4.78 -13.42
N ASP A 71 -5.31 -5.74 -13.04
CA ASP A 71 -6.66 -5.49 -12.50
C ASP A 71 -6.59 -4.84 -11.11
N TRP A 72 -5.66 -5.31 -10.27
CA TRP A 72 -5.40 -4.70 -8.97
C TRP A 72 -4.96 -3.24 -9.13
N LEU A 73 -4.00 -2.98 -10.02
CA LEU A 73 -3.46 -1.64 -10.28
C LEU A 73 -4.49 -0.71 -10.93
N ALA A 74 -5.37 -1.24 -11.78
CA ALA A 74 -6.49 -0.48 -12.35
C ALA A 74 -7.50 -0.08 -11.26
N THR A 75 -7.84 -1.01 -10.35
CA THR A 75 -8.73 -0.74 -9.23
C THR A 75 -8.11 0.27 -8.26
N PHE A 76 -6.83 0.11 -7.95
CA PHE A 76 -6.07 1.05 -7.13
C PHE A 76 -5.95 2.44 -7.77
N SER A 77 -5.75 2.51 -9.10
CA SER A 77 -5.75 3.78 -9.85
C SER A 77 -7.06 4.55 -9.71
N GLN A 78 -8.20 3.86 -9.68
CA GLN A 78 -9.49 4.51 -9.43
C GLN A 78 -9.60 5.09 -8.01
N ALA A 79 -8.92 4.51 -7.02
CA ALA A 79 -8.92 5.00 -5.64
C ALA A 79 -7.90 6.14 -5.45
N ALA A 80 -6.62 5.88 -5.75
CA ALA A 80 -5.48 6.74 -5.44
C ALA A 80 -5.00 7.64 -6.61
N GLY A 81 -5.51 7.41 -7.82
CA GLY A 81 -5.12 8.13 -9.03
C GLY A 81 -4.02 7.42 -9.85
N PRO A 82 -3.93 7.73 -11.16
CA PRO A 82 -3.06 7.00 -12.10
C PRO A 82 -1.57 7.18 -11.84
N ILE A 83 -1.14 8.36 -11.39
CA ILE A 83 0.27 8.64 -11.08
C ILE A 83 0.73 7.78 -9.90
N VAL A 84 -0.10 7.66 -8.86
CA VAL A 84 0.23 6.85 -7.67
C VAL A 84 0.25 5.36 -8.05
N SER A 85 -0.73 4.90 -8.83
CA SER A 85 -0.76 3.52 -9.33
C SER A 85 0.47 3.17 -10.18
N SER A 86 0.90 4.06 -11.08
CA SER A 86 2.12 3.84 -11.87
C SER A 86 3.38 3.72 -11.02
N ARG A 87 3.48 4.45 -9.90
CA ARG A 87 4.62 4.30 -8.96
C ARG A 87 4.58 2.97 -8.22
N VAL A 88 3.38 2.48 -7.88
CA VAL A 88 3.22 1.16 -7.28
C VAL A 88 3.61 0.08 -8.28
N ARG A 89 3.24 0.22 -9.56
CA ARG A 89 3.71 -0.69 -10.62
C ARG A 89 5.23 -0.74 -10.69
N GLU A 90 5.91 0.42 -10.72
CA GLU A 90 7.37 0.47 -10.73
C GLU A 90 7.99 -0.28 -9.54
N PHE A 91 7.45 -0.09 -8.33
CA PHE A 91 7.89 -0.81 -7.15
C PHE A 91 7.70 -2.33 -7.28
N ILE A 92 6.59 -2.77 -7.87
CA ILE A 92 6.31 -4.20 -8.07
C ILE A 92 7.25 -4.81 -9.11
N ASP A 93 7.38 -4.17 -10.27
CA ASP A 93 8.04 -4.73 -11.45
C ASP A 93 9.56 -4.55 -11.45
N HIS A 94 10.04 -3.44 -10.88
CA HIS A 94 11.43 -3.01 -10.98
C HIS A 94 12.06 -2.73 -9.61
N GLY A 95 11.24 -2.45 -8.60
CA GLY A 95 11.70 -2.00 -7.30
C GLY A 95 12.04 -0.50 -7.32
N VAL A 96 12.52 0.00 -6.18
CA VAL A 96 12.84 1.43 -6.03
C VAL A 96 14.16 1.61 -5.27
N PRO A 97 14.97 2.63 -5.60
CA PRO A 97 16.26 2.83 -4.95
C PRO A 97 16.15 3.25 -3.47
N ASP A 98 15.04 3.90 -3.10
CA ASP A 98 14.76 4.30 -1.73
C ASP A 98 13.33 3.86 -1.33
N PRO A 99 13.19 2.64 -0.77
CA PRO A 99 11.90 2.11 -0.33
C PRO A 99 11.24 2.98 0.74
N ARG A 100 12.01 3.58 1.66
CA ARG A 100 11.45 4.41 2.73
C ARG A 100 10.78 5.65 2.15
N SER A 101 11.46 6.37 1.25
CA SER A 101 10.88 7.54 0.59
C SER A 101 9.72 7.17 -0.35
N PHE A 102 9.77 6.00 -0.99
CA PHE A 102 8.65 5.49 -1.77
C PHE A 102 7.40 5.29 -0.89
N TRP A 103 7.53 4.56 0.21
CA TRP A 103 6.40 4.29 1.12
C TRP A 103 5.87 5.56 1.77
N ALA A 104 6.73 6.51 2.14
CA ALA A 104 6.29 7.80 2.70
C ALA A 104 5.42 8.58 1.71
N ARG A 105 5.86 8.68 0.45
CA ARG A 105 5.10 9.37 -0.62
C ARG A 105 3.83 8.63 -0.99
N LEU A 106 3.85 7.31 -0.99
CA LEU A 106 2.66 6.49 -1.25
C LEU A 106 1.62 6.70 -0.14
N PHE A 107 2.05 6.66 1.12
CA PHE A 107 1.18 6.87 2.27
C PHE A 107 0.60 8.28 2.31
N GLU A 108 1.41 9.30 2.04
CA GLU A 108 0.94 10.68 1.91
C GLU A 108 -0.12 10.82 0.82
N ALA A 109 0.12 10.26 -0.38
CA ALA A 109 -0.84 10.33 -1.49
C ALA A 109 -2.13 9.53 -1.23
N ALA A 110 -2.01 8.41 -0.53
CA ALA A 110 -3.14 7.55 -0.15
C ALA A 110 -3.92 8.07 1.06
N GLY A 111 -3.33 8.93 1.89
CA GLY A 111 -3.93 9.42 3.14
C GLY A 111 -3.69 8.50 4.35
N VAL A 112 -2.67 7.65 4.32
CA VAL A 112 -2.24 6.86 5.49
C VAL A 112 -1.51 7.78 6.46
N ARG A 113 -1.91 7.79 7.74
CA ARG A 113 -1.21 8.56 8.78
C ARG A 113 0.04 7.83 9.26
N PHE A 114 1.17 8.52 9.27
CA PHE A 114 2.43 7.98 9.75
C PHE A 114 3.33 9.08 10.34
N SER A 115 4.32 8.67 11.13
CA SER A 115 5.45 9.51 11.52
C SER A 115 6.74 8.93 10.91
N PRO A 116 7.61 9.77 10.33
CA PRO A 116 8.94 9.31 9.92
C PRO A 116 9.77 8.88 11.14
N ASP A 117 10.54 7.82 10.96
CA ASP A 117 11.64 7.41 11.84
C ASP A 117 12.93 7.34 11.01
N ARG A 118 14.09 7.16 11.65
CA ARG A 118 15.41 7.08 11.00
C ARG A 118 15.40 6.07 9.86
N ASP A 119 14.97 4.84 10.15
CA ASP A 119 15.09 3.72 9.21
C ASP A 119 13.72 3.17 8.75
N THR A 120 12.62 3.72 9.29
CA THR A 120 11.26 3.22 9.03
C THR A 120 10.21 4.34 9.05
N LEU A 121 8.94 3.96 8.90
CA LEU A 121 7.76 4.81 9.06
C LEU A 121 6.86 4.15 10.11
N ARG A 122 6.51 4.90 11.16
CA ARG A 122 5.58 4.41 12.20
C ARG A 122 4.16 4.76 11.80
N LEU A 123 3.32 3.75 11.60
CA LEU A 123 1.89 3.95 11.39
C LEU A 123 1.27 4.57 12.65
N LEU A 124 0.40 5.55 12.46
CA LEU A 124 -0.31 6.22 13.53
C LEU A 124 -1.74 5.69 13.59
N ASP A 125 -2.19 5.28 14.78
CA ASP A 125 -3.58 4.91 15.02
C ASP A 125 -4.44 6.17 15.21
N ASP A 126 -5.67 6.12 14.69
CA ASP A 126 -6.63 7.23 14.79
C ASP A 126 -6.96 7.62 16.24
N ASP A 127 -6.84 6.68 17.19
CA ASP A 127 -7.16 6.90 18.62
C ASP A 127 -6.19 7.82 19.37
N ARG A 128 -4.95 7.99 18.89
CA ARG A 128 -3.97 8.86 19.58
C ARG A 128 -4.21 10.34 19.30
N ALA A 129 -4.81 10.69 18.17
CA ALA A 129 -5.15 12.08 17.85
C ALA A 129 -6.24 12.66 18.77
N VAL A 130 -7.08 11.80 19.38
CA VAL A 130 -8.15 12.24 20.29
C VAL A 130 -7.61 12.56 21.70
N ARG A 131 -6.46 11.98 22.09
CA ARG A 131 -5.86 12.24 23.42
C ARG A 131 -5.13 13.59 23.48
N ASP A 132 -4.48 14.00 22.40
CA ASP A 132 -3.73 15.26 22.36
C ASP A 132 -4.64 16.51 22.28
N LEU A 133 -5.91 16.36 21.88
CA LEU A 133 -6.90 17.45 21.86
C LEU A 133 -7.71 17.58 23.17
N ARG A 134 -7.53 16.68 24.13
CA ARG A 134 -8.20 16.72 25.45
C ARG A 134 -7.25 17.00 26.61
N GLY A 135 -5.99 17.29 26.32
CA GLY A 135 -4.95 17.61 27.30
C GLY A 135 -4.23 18.91 26.95
N SER A 136 -4.94 20.03 27.02
CA SER A 136 -4.38 21.40 27.10
C SER A 136 -5.40 22.32 27.75
#